data_AF-A0A7S0DNF4-F1
#
_entry.id   AF-A0A7S0DNF4-F1
#
_cell.length_a   1.000
_cell.length_b   1.000
_cell.length_c   1.000
_cell.angle_alpha   90.00
_cell.angle_beta   90.00
_cell.angle_gamma   90.00
#
_symmetry.space_group_name_H-M   'P 1'
#
loop_
_entity.id
_entity.type
_entity.pdbx_description
1 polymer ?
#
loop_
_entity_poly.entity_id
_entity_poly.type
_entity_poly.pdbx_seq_one_letter_code
_entity_poly.pdbx_strand_id
1 'polypeptide(L)'
;RITTPPFSRGRKSFSRPFMRCSVPRLPFFHAKLGARGFTILSSRNKVVSLEDAAAIVHNGDTVSCSGFVAQGAPEALLEALGKRFMATGEPKELTVFFGGGPGDFETKGLNHLGVEREDGSLMVRRTIGSHYGQIPMLANLVLKNRIEGYTLPLGSISRMTRATAASVPGHITRIGMGTFVDPNCGTGGKLNGRTKEDIVSRITVGDQEWLYYKAVPINVAFIRATTSDPEGNLTFEHESVLADAKVLAMAARNSG
;
A
#
# COMPACT_ATOMS: atom_id res chain seq x y z
N ARG A 1 12.39 -53.36 -15.69
CA ARG A 1 13.28 -53.30 -16.88
C ARG A 1 12.48 -52.80 -18.06
N ILE A 2 12.50 -51.49 -18.30
CA ILE A 2 12.22 -50.87 -19.60
C ILE A 2 13.29 -49.78 -19.73
N THR A 3 14.14 -49.93 -20.73
CA THR A 3 15.34 -49.15 -21.02
C THR A 3 14.98 -47.95 -21.90
N THR A 4 15.33 -46.74 -21.48
CA THR A 4 15.32 -45.54 -22.33
C THR A 4 16.71 -45.33 -22.97
N PRO A 5 16.79 -45.01 -24.27
CA PRO A 5 18.05 -44.61 -24.92
C PRO A 5 18.25 -43.07 -24.87
N PRO A 6 19.47 -42.57 -25.09
CA PRO A 6 19.83 -41.18 -24.83
C PRO A 6 19.50 -40.27 -26.02
N PHE A 7 18.92 -39.09 -25.77
CA PHE A 7 18.71 -38.08 -26.79
C PHE A 7 19.76 -36.97 -26.69
N SER A 8 20.43 -36.75 -27.82
CA SER A 8 21.57 -35.87 -28.02
C SER A 8 21.19 -34.40 -28.09
N ARG A 9 22.14 -33.55 -27.66
CA ARG A 9 22.07 -32.08 -27.73
C ARG A 9 22.04 -31.59 -29.18
N GLY A 10 21.03 -30.80 -29.53
CA GLY A 10 21.01 -29.99 -30.75
C GLY A 10 20.55 -28.57 -30.43
N ARG A 11 21.49 -27.60 -30.41
CA ARG A 11 21.18 -26.17 -30.44
C ARG A 11 20.56 -25.84 -31.80
N LYS A 12 19.37 -25.25 -31.81
CA LYS A 12 18.88 -24.46 -32.95
C LYS A 12 18.37 -23.13 -32.45
N SER A 13 19.13 -22.09 -32.80
CA SER A 13 18.78 -20.68 -32.65
C SER A 13 17.58 -20.36 -33.53
N PHE A 14 16.48 -19.91 -32.92
CA PHE A 14 15.38 -19.26 -33.64
C PHE A 14 15.50 -17.75 -33.47
N SER A 15 16.04 -17.11 -34.49
CA SER A 15 15.96 -15.67 -34.70
C SER A 15 14.52 -15.27 -35.00
N ARG A 16 13.89 -14.48 -34.13
CA ARG A 16 12.67 -13.73 -34.46
C ARG A 16 13.01 -12.24 -34.65
N PRO A 17 12.48 -11.59 -35.70
CA PRO A 17 12.84 -10.22 -36.03
C PRO A 17 12.18 -9.24 -35.06
N PHE A 18 13.00 -8.44 -34.39
CA PHE A 18 12.55 -7.25 -33.67
C PHE A 18 12.18 -6.17 -34.70
N MET A 19 10.89 -5.83 -34.78
CA MET A 19 10.42 -4.60 -35.42
C MET A 19 11.00 -3.41 -34.64
N ARG A 20 12.01 -2.76 -35.20
CA ARG A 20 12.53 -1.47 -34.70
C ARG A 20 11.59 -0.37 -35.18
N CYS A 21 10.84 0.22 -34.25
CA CYS A 21 10.16 1.48 -34.48
C CYS A 21 11.23 2.59 -34.58
N SER A 22 11.33 3.21 -35.75
CA SER A 22 12.26 4.28 -36.08
C SER A 22 11.82 5.60 -35.44
N VAL A 23 12.56 6.04 -34.42
CA VAL A 23 12.43 7.40 -33.85
C VAL A 23 13.39 8.32 -34.63
N PRO A 24 12.96 9.50 -35.12
CA PRO A 24 13.85 10.42 -35.83
C PRO A 24 15.00 10.92 -34.94
N ARG A 25 16.23 10.81 -35.46
CA ARG A 25 17.44 11.40 -34.86
C ARG A 25 17.40 12.92 -34.96
N LEU A 26 17.28 13.60 -33.82
CA LEU A 26 17.62 15.02 -33.68
C LEU A 26 19.14 15.22 -33.73
N PRO A 27 19.64 16.36 -34.24
CA PRO A 27 21.05 16.54 -34.55
C PRO A 27 21.93 16.58 -33.30
N PHE A 28 22.97 15.74 -33.32
CA PHE A 28 24.09 15.77 -32.37
C PHE A 28 24.84 17.10 -32.49
N PHE A 29 24.63 18.00 -31.53
CA PHE A 29 25.59 19.07 -31.28
C PHE A 29 26.82 18.47 -30.58
N HIS A 30 27.96 18.49 -31.27
CA HIS A 30 29.27 18.23 -30.67
C HIS A 30 29.60 19.34 -29.68
N ALA A 31 29.40 19.09 -28.38
CA ALA A 31 30.01 19.89 -27.33
C ALA A 31 31.43 19.36 -27.07
N LYS A 32 32.44 20.19 -27.35
CA LYS A 32 33.84 19.93 -27.02
C LYS A 32 33.96 19.57 -25.53
N LEU A 33 34.49 18.38 -25.24
CA LEU A 33 34.93 18.02 -23.89
C LEU A 33 36.12 18.90 -23.50
N GLY A 34 35.85 19.92 -22.66
CA GLY A 34 36.85 20.55 -21.82
C GLY A 34 36.91 19.82 -20.48
N ALA A 35 38.09 19.34 -20.11
CA ALA A 35 38.35 18.71 -18.83
C ALA A 35 38.00 19.66 -17.66
N ARG A 36 36.83 19.47 -17.05
CA ARG A 36 36.48 19.99 -15.73
C ARG A 36 35.70 18.89 -15.02
N GLY A 37 36.11 18.64 -13.77
CA GLY A 37 35.80 17.45 -13.00
C GLY A 37 34.34 17.02 -13.05
N PHE A 38 34.16 15.70 -13.13
CA PHE A 38 32.92 15.06 -12.71
C PHE A 38 32.72 15.40 -11.23
N THR A 39 32.02 16.49 -10.94
CA THR A 39 31.38 16.66 -9.64
C THR A 39 30.33 15.56 -9.60
N ILE A 40 30.61 14.47 -8.89
CA ILE A 40 29.59 13.51 -8.50
C ILE A 40 28.50 14.34 -7.84
N LEU A 41 27.35 14.43 -8.51
CA LEU A 41 26.14 15.04 -7.94
C LEU A 41 25.99 14.47 -6.53
N SER A 42 25.99 15.35 -5.52
CA SER A 42 25.75 15.00 -4.13
C SER A 42 24.72 13.88 -4.05
N SER A 43 25.13 12.70 -3.60
CA SER A 43 24.20 11.58 -3.43
C SER A 43 23.06 12.08 -2.54
N ARG A 44 21.81 11.90 -3.00
CA ARG A 44 20.65 12.19 -2.16
C ARG A 44 20.65 11.15 -1.05
N ASN A 45 21.11 11.51 0.14
CA ASN A 45 21.03 10.64 1.31
C ASN A 45 19.61 10.70 1.89
N LYS A 46 18.85 9.62 1.75
CA LYS A 46 17.47 9.48 2.27
C LYS A 46 17.41 8.72 3.60
N VAL A 47 18.55 8.47 4.24
CA VAL A 47 18.62 7.81 5.54
C VAL A 47 18.25 8.83 6.62
N VAL A 48 17.21 8.52 7.39
CA VAL A 48 16.68 9.35 8.48
C VAL A 48 16.46 8.52 9.73
N SER A 49 16.32 9.18 10.88
CA SER A 49 15.95 8.51 12.13
C SER A 49 14.50 7.99 12.08
N LEU A 50 14.13 7.08 12.99
CA LEU A 50 12.74 6.61 13.09
C LEU A 50 11.81 7.74 13.54
N GLU A 51 12.31 8.62 14.39
CA GLU A 51 11.61 9.80 14.90
C GLU A 51 11.28 10.77 13.75
N ASP A 52 12.26 11.08 12.90
CA ASP A 52 12.07 11.93 11.73
C ASP A 52 11.14 11.27 10.70
N ALA A 53 11.27 9.95 10.49
CA ALA A 53 10.39 9.21 9.61
C ALA A 53 8.94 9.19 10.10
N ALA A 54 8.72 9.05 11.41
CA ALA A 54 7.39 9.12 12.01
C ALA A 54 6.84 10.55 12.04
N ALA A 55 7.70 11.58 12.06
CA ALA A 55 7.31 12.99 12.08
C ALA A 55 6.59 13.45 10.81
N ILE A 56 6.82 12.78 9.67
CA ILE A 56 6.18 13.13 8.38
C ILE A 56 4.67 12.90 8.36
N VAL A 57 4.14 12.10 9.29
CA VAL A 57 2.71 11.83 9.40
C VAL A 57 2.04 13.00 10.11
N HIS A 58 1.09 13.61 9.43
CA HIS A 58 0.33 14.76 9.93
C HIS A 58 -1.11 14.37 10.30
N ASN A 59 -1.80 15.26 11.00
CA ASN A 59 -3.21 15.07 11.35
C ASN A 59 -4.05 14.93 10.09
N GLY A 60 -4.96 13.95 10.07
CA GLY A 60 -5.86 13.70 8.94
C GLY A 60 -5.25 12.89 7.80
N ASP A 61 -3.97 12.51 7.85
CA ASP A 61 -3.33 11.71 6.80
C ASP A 61 -3.97 10.33 6.67
N THR A 62 -4.00 9.85 5.42
CA THR A 62 -4.22 8.43 5.14
C THR A 62 -2.89 7.70 5.16
N VAL A 63 -2.72 6.85 6.17
CA VAL A 63 -1.52 6.02 6.37
C VAL A 63 -1.82 4.59 5.94
N SER A 64 -0.92 4.02 5.17
CA SER A 64 -0.98 2.61 4.79
C SER A 64 0.35 1.93 5.07
N CYS A 65 0.32 0.61 5.28
CA CYS A 65 1.54 -0.18 5.41
C CYS A 65 1.51 -1.44 4.55
N SER A 66 2.68 -1.85 4.07
CA SER A 66 2.84 -3.17 3.46
C SER A 66 2.71 -4.28 4.51
N GLY A 67 2.40 -5.47 4.03
CA GLY A 67 2.47 -6.70 4.83
C GLY A 67 1.21 -7.55 4.72
N PHE A 68 1.34 -8.78 5.20
CA PHE A 68 0.25 -9.74 5.27
C PHE A 68 0.43 -10.57 6.54
N VAL A 69 -0.47 -10.42 7.51
CA VAL A 69 -0.26 -10.93 8.88
C VAL A 69 1.08 -10.39 9.42
N ALA A 70 1.92 -11.18 10.07
CA ALA A 70 3.20 -10.71 10.60
C ALA A 70 4.29 -10.50 9.52
N GLN A 71 4.05 -10.88 8.26
CA GLN A 71 5.06 -10.88 7.21
C GLN A 71 5.13 -9.53 6.49
N GLY A 72 6.34 -8.98 6.34
CA GLY A 72 6.57 -7.72 5.60
C GLY A 72 6.05 -6.46 6.29
N ALA A 73 5.67 -6.54 7.58
CA ALA A 73 5.21 -5.41 8.37
C ALA A 73 6.38 -4.46 8.72
N PRO A 74 6.25 -3.14 8.49
CA PRO A 74 7.24 -2.14 8.86
C PRO A 74 7.16 -1.80 10.36
N GLU A 75 7.42 -2.81 11.20
CA GLU A 75 7.20 -2.77 12.66
C GLU A 75 7.81 -1.54 13.34
N ALA A 76 9.08 -1.24 13.08
CA ALA A 76 9.78 -0.14 13.73
C ALA A 76 9.15 1.24 13.44
N LEU A 77 8.62 1.45 12.23
CA LEU A 77 7.94 2.69 11.86
C LEU A 77 6.56 2.79 12.52
N LEU A 78 5.82 1.68 12.58
CA LEU A 78 4.52 1.62 13.23
C LEU A 78 4.63 1.86 14.74
N GLU A 79 5.61 1.21 15.39
CA GLU A 79 5.91 1.41 16.80
C GLU A 79 6.35 2.86 17.08
N ALA A 80 7.22 3.43 16.25
CA ALA A 80 7.66 4.83 16.40
C ALA A 80 6.49 5.82 16.30
N LEU A 81 5.57 5.60 15.36
CA LEU A 81 4.36 6.42 15.23
C LEU A 81 3.43 6.30 16.44
N GLY A 82 3.21 5.07 16.92
CA GLY A 82 2.43 4.81 18.15
C GLY A 82 3.04 5.50 19.37
N LYS A 83 4.37 5.38 19.56
CA LYS A 83 5.10 6.07 20.65
C LYS A 83 4.99 7.58 20.55
N ARG A 84 5.13 8.16 19.36
CA ARG A 84 4.96 9.60 19.12
C ARG A 84 3.57 10.06 19.57
N PHE A 85 2.53 9.33 19.19
CA PHE A 85 1.16 9.64 19.62
C PHE A 85 0.97 9.53 21.14
N MET A 86 1.51 8.49 21.77
CA MET A 86 1.45 8.33 23.24
C MET A 86 2.23 9.42 23.99
N ALA A 87 3.30 9.96 23.42
CA ALA A 87 4.04 11.07 24.02
C ALA A 87 3.34 12.42 23.81
N THR A 88 2.92 12.72 22.58
CA THR A 88 2.54 14.08 22.17
C THR A 88 1.04 14.31 22.01
N GLY A 89 0.29 13.24 21.80
CA GLY A 89 -1.12 13.28 21.42
C GLY A 89 -1.32 13.44 19.91
N GLU A 90 -0.25 13.47 19.12
CA GLU A 90 -0.27 13.62 17.68
C GLU A 90 0.50 12.50 16.96
N PRO A 91 0.10 12.11 15.75
CA PRO A 91 -1.00 12.69 14.97
C PRO A 91 -2.40 12.21 15.41
N LYS A 92 -3.44 12.91 14.96
CA LYS A 92 -4.86 12.59 15.17
C LYS A 92 -5.61 12.50 13.86
N GLU A 93 -6.82 11.95 13.93
CA GLU A 93 -7.76 11.86 12.82
C GLU A 93 -7.26 11.05 11.60
N LEU A 94 -6.32 10.11 11.83
CA LEU A 94 -5.76 9.31 10.75
C LEU A 94 -6.81 8.40 10.10
N THR A 95 -6.64 8.17 8.80
CA THR A 95 -7.26 7.04 8.10
C THR A 95 -6.24 5.94 7.91
N VAL A 96 -6.47 4.76 8.47
CA VAL A 96 -5.59 3.60 8.28
C VAL A 96 -6.13 2.74 7.14
N PHE A 97 -5.36 2.65 6.05
CA PHE A 97 -5.71 1.87 4.86
C PHE A 97 -4.86 0.60 4.79
N PHE A 98 -5.47 -0.59 4.74
CA PHE A 98 -4.70 -1.85 4.79
C PHE A 98 -5.36 -3.03 4.09
N GLY A 99 -4.56 -3.88 3.44
CA GLY A 99 -5.02 -5.15 2.88
C GLY A 99 -5.00 -6.27 3.91
N GLY A 100 -3.82 -6.89 4.06
CA GLY A 100 -3.60 -8.15 4.76
C GLY A 100 -3.59 -8.10 6.29
N GLY A 101 -4.03 -6.99 6.90
CA GLY A 101 -4.04 -6.78 8.34
C GLY A 101 -2.69 -7.06 9.02
N PRO A 102 -1.63 -6.28 8.75
CA PRO A 102 -0.31 -6.57 9.30
C PRO A 102 -0.33 -6.47 10.82
N GLY A 103 -0.12 -7.60 11.50
CA GLY A 103 -0.28 -7.72 12.95
C GLY A 103 0.04 -9.13 13.45
N ASP A 104 0.08 -9.27 14.77
CA ASP A 104 0.49 -10.47 15.50
C ASP A 104 -0.63 -11.10 16.34
N PHE A 105 -1.89 -10.68 16.12
CA PHE A 105 -3.05 -11.05 16.95
C PHE A 105 -3.01 -10.49 18.38
N GLU A 106 -2.05 -9.62 18.71
CA GLU A 106 -1.92 -9.01 20.03
C GLU A 106 -1.68 -7.50 19.90
N THR A 107 -0.41 -7.07 19.86
CA THR A 107 -0.01 -5.66 20.07
C THR A 107 0.88 -5.10 18.97
N LYS A 108 1.38 -5.92 18.04
CA LYS A 108 2.33 -5.49 16.99
C LYS A 108 1.66 -5.17 15.67
N GLY A 109 2.44 -4.63 14.73
CA GLY A 109 1.97 -4.18 13.43
C GLY A 109 1.04 -2.99 13.56
N LEU A 110 -0.10 -3.03 12.86
CA LEU A 110 -1.08 -1.94 12.88
C LEU A 110 -1.72 -1.73 14.26
N ASN A 111 -1.59 -2.67 15.20
CA ASN A 111 -2.08 -2.49 16.57
C ASN A 111 -1.41 -1.31 17.29
N HIS A 112 -0.17 -0.95 16.93
CA HIS A 112 0.48 0.28 17.39
C HIS A 112 -0.34 1.54 17.08
N LEU A 113 -1.23 1.48 16.09
CA LEU A 113 -2.12 2.58 15.73
C LEU A 113 -3.48 2.56 16.44
N GLY A 114 -3.80 1.44 17.09
CA GLY A 114 -5.04 1.24 17.86
C GLY A 114 -4.89 1.56 19.34
N VAL A 115 -3.84 2.28 19.73
CA VAL A 115 -3.60 2.70 21.13
C VAL A 115 -4.54 3.84 21.54
N GLU A 116 -4.88 3.86 22.82
CA GLU A 116 -5.72 4.88 23.45
C GLU A 116 -4.92 5.55 24.56
N ARG A 117 -4.97 6.88 24.63
CA ARG A 117 -4.37 7.66 25.71
C ARG A 117 -5.26 7.64 26.95
N GLU A 118 -4.71 8.01 28.10
CA GLU A 118 -5.44 8.05 29.38
C GLU A 118 -6.68 8.95 29.36
N ASP A 119 -6.67 10.01 28.54
CA ASP A 119 -7.79 10.93 28.32
C ASP A 119 -8.84 10.39 27.33
N GLY A 120 -8.66 9.18 26.81
CA GLY A 120 -9.53 8.56 25.80
C GLY A 120 -9.29 9.08 24.37
N SER A 121 -8.24 9.89 24.15
CA SER A 121 -7.86 10.33 22.82
C SER A 121 -7.37 9.15 21.97
N LEU A 122 -7.76 9.15 20.70
CA LEU A 122 -7.35 8.16 19.70
C LEU A 122 -6.58 8.83 18.55
N MET A 123 -5.64 8.10 17.97
CA MET A 123 -4.90 8.55 16.78
C MET A 123 -5.73 8.40 15.50
N VAL A 124 -6.55 7.34 15.44
CA VAL A 124 -7.24 6.91 14.22
C VAL A 124 -8.70 7.36 14.27
N ARG A 125 -9.18 7.98 13.19
CA ARG A 125 -10.61 8.26 12.95
C ARG A 125 -11.28 7.13 12.18
N ARG A 126 -10.58 6.54 11.22
CA ARG A 126 -11.16 5.61 10.23
C ARG A 126 -10.21 4.48 9.87
N THR A 127 -10.76 3.27 9.70
CA THR A 127 -10.06 2.15 9.05
C THR A 127 -10.74 1.75 7.75
N ILE A 128 -9.96 1.54 6.70
CA ILE A 128 -10.40 0.95 5.43
C ILE A 128 -9.52 -0.26 5.17
N GLY A 129 -10.06 -1.47 5.35
CA GLY A 129 -9.26 -2.65 5.11
C GLY A 129 -10.04 -3.92 4.86
N SER A 130 -9.36 -5.08 4.97
CA SER A 130 -9.95 -6.38 4.64
C SER A 130 -9.89 -7.37 5.81
N HIS A 131 -8.72 -7.55 6.42
CA HIS A 131 -8.52 -8.55 7.48
C HIS A 131 -8.25 -7.88 8.83
N TYR A 132 -9.22 -7.97 9.75
CA TYR A 132 -9.13 -7.39 11.09
C TYR A 132 -8.66 -8.38 12.18
N GLY A 133 -8.64 -9.69 11.89
CA GLY A 133 -8.40 -10.72 12.92
C GLY A 133 -7.03 -10.60 13.60
N GLN A 134 -6.02 -10.12 12.88
CA GLN A 134 -4.64 -9.96 13.34
C GLN A 134 -4.40 -8.65 14.09
N ILE A 135 -5.37 -7.73 14.05
CA ILE A 135 -5.24 -6.36 14.55
C ILE A 135 -6.35 -6.04 15.58
N PRO A 136 -6.44 -6.83 16.68
CA PRO A 136 -7.56 -6.76 17.61
C PRO A 136 -7.72 -5.40 18.28
N MET A 137 -6.64 -4.61 18.45
CA MET A 137 -6.74 -3.28 19.05
C MET A 137 -7.58 -2.35 18.17
N LEU A 138 -7.28 -2.29 16.87
CA LEU A 138 -8.09 -1.53 15.90
C LEU A 138 -9.49 -2.12 15.72
N ALA A 139 -9.59 -3.46 15.63
CA ALA A 139 -10.89 -4.13 15.48
C ALA A 139 -11.83 -3.79 16.64
N ASN A 140 -11.33 -3.79 17.88
CA ASN A 140 -12.12 -3.46 19.06
C ASN A 140 -12.63 -2.01 19.04
N LEU A 141 -11.83 -1.06 18.56
CA LEU A 141 -12.28 0.34 18.40
C LEU A 141 -13.42 0.45 17.38
N VAL A 142 -13.35 -0.29 16.27
CA VAL A 142 -14.43 -0.34 15.28
C VAL A 142 -15.69 -0.96 15.87
N LEU A 143 -15.59 -2.12 16.52
CA LEU A 143 -16.73 -2.83 17.11
C LEU A 143 -17.42 -2.00 18.20
N LYS A 144 -16.65 -1.24 18.99
CA LYS A 144 -17.18 -0.32 20.01
C LYS A 144 -17.74 1.00 19.45
N ASN A 145 -17.88 1.13 18.12
CA ASN A 145 -18.31 2.38 17.46
C ASN A 145 -17.44 3.60 17.81
N ARG A 146 -16.18 3.40 18.21
CA ARG A 146 -15.26 4.49 18.60
C ARG A 146 -14.62 5.15 17.40
N ILE A 147 -14.33 4.36 16.36
CA ILE A 147 -13.78 4.82 15.07
C ILE A 147 -14.66 4.31 13.91
N GLU A 148 -14.56 4.94 12.74
CA GLU A 148 -15.17 4.43 11.51
C GLU A 148 -14.43 3.19 11.02
N GLY A 149 -15.12 2.25 10.37
CA GLY A 149 -14.52 1.04 9.86
C GLY A 149 -15.22 0.48 8.63
N TYR A 150 -14.42 0.12 7.63
CA TYR A 150 -14.84 -0.61 6.44
C TYR A 150 -14.11 -1.95 6.37
N THR A 151 -14.83 -3.01 6.03
CA THR A 151 -14.26 -4.27 5.57
C THR A 151 -14.65 -4.52 4.12
N LEU A 152 -13.65 -4.61 3.24
CA LEU A 152 -13.80 -4.81 1.81
C LEU A 152 -13.01 -6.06 1.38
N PRO A 153 -13.33 -6.68 0.24
CA PRO A 153 -12.58 -7.83 -0.26
C PRO A 153 -11.10 -7.46 -0.47
N LEU A 154 -10.17 -8.32 -0.03
CA LEU A 154 -8.72 -8.05 -0.09
C LEU A 154 -8.24 -7.70 -1.50
N GLY A 155 -8.75 -8.43 -2.50
CA GLY A 155 -8.45 -8.15 -3.90
C GLY A 155 -8.93 -6.76 -4.34
N SER A 156 -10.10 -6.31 -3.86
CA SER A 156 -10.61 -4.97 -4.14
C SER A 156 -9.75 -3.91 -3.47
N ILE A 157 -9.30 -4.11 -2.22
CA ILE A 157 -8.34 -3.21 -1.54
C ILE A 157 -7.05 -3.06 -2.35
N SER A 158 -6.41 -4.17 -2.76
CA SER A 158 -5.18 -4.11 -3.56
C SER A 158 -5.41 -3.40 -4.90
N ARG A 159 -6.59 -3.56 -5.51
CA ARG A 159 -6.95 -2.85 -6.75
C ARG A 159 -7.27 -1.38 -6.52
N MET A 160 -7.85 -0.99 -5.38
CA MET A 160 -8.00 0.42 -4.98
C MET A 160 -6.62 1.07 -4.81
N THR A 161 -5.66 0.40 -4.17
CA THR A 161 -4.28 0.90 -4.07
C THR A 161 -3.66 1.13 -5.45
N ARG A 162 -3.87 0.19 -6.39
CA ARG A 162 -3.41 0.34 -7.78
C ARG A 162 -4.12 1.47 -8.52
N ALA A 163 -5.39 1.70 -8.22
CA ALA A 163 -6.15 2.81 -8.79
C ALA A 163 -5.55 4.15 -8.32
N THR A 164 -5.29 4.31 -7.02
CA THR A 164 -4.58 5.48 -6.47
C THR A 164 -3.19 5.64 -7.09
N ALA A 165 -2.41 4.57 -7.19
CA ALA A 165 -1.08 4.60 -7.83
C ALA A 165 -1.11 4.99 -9.31
N ALA A 166 -2.20 4.70 -10.03
CA ALA A 166 -2.38 5.08 -11.42
C ALA A 166 -3.12 6.42 -11.60
N SER A 167 -3.46 7.10 -10.51
CA SER A 167 -4.27 8.33 -10.51
C SER A 167 -5.61 8.18 -11.27
N VAL A 168 -6.22 7.00 -11.16
CA VAL A 168 -7.56 6.72 -11.71
C VAL A 168 -8.60 6.71 -10.58
N PRO A 169 -9.88 7.01 -10.86
CA PRO A 169 -10.84 7.36 -9.81
C PRO A 169 -11.23 6.20 -8.89
N GLY A 170 -11.06 4.95 -9.33
CA GLY A 170 -11.39 3.78 -8.51
C GLY A 170 -11.21 2.45 -9.24
N HIS A 171 -11.76 1.39 -8.65
CA HIS A 171 -11.73 0.03 -9.16
C HIS A 171 -13.15 -0.48 -9.41
N ILE A 172 -13.41 -0.98 -10.63
CA ILE A 172 -14.70 -1.55 -11.01
C ILE A 172 -14.58 -3.07 -11.05
N THR A 173 -15.48 -3.78 -10.38
CA THR A 173 -15.51 -5.26 -10.33
C THR A 173 -16.88 -5.79 -9.91
N ARG A 174 -17.14 -7.08 -10.13
CA ARG A 174 -18.33 -7.77 -9.58
C ARG A 174 -18.09 -8.42 -8.22
N ILE A 175 -16.83 -8.46 -7.78
CA ILE A 175 -16.49 -9.05 -6.48
C ILE A 175 -17.20 -8.25 -5.39
N GLY A 176 -17.98 -8.94 -4.55
CA GLY A 176 -18.80 -8.33 -3.49
C GLY A 176 -20.27 -8.15 -3.84
N MET A 177 -20.68 -8.28 -5.10
CA MET A 177 -22.09 -8.18 -5.49
C MET A 177 -22.95 -9.25 -4.78
N GLY A 178 -24.12 -8.84 -4.30
CA GLY A 178 -25.02 -9.71 -3.54
C GLY A 178 -24.57 -10.03 -2.11
N THR A 179 -23.50 -9.38 -1.62
CA THR A 179 -23.01 -9.55 -0.24
C THR A 179 -23.25 -8.29 0.58
N PHE A 180 -22.81 -8.27 1.84
CA PHE A 180 -22.88 -7.07 2.69
C PHE A 180 -22.06 -5.87 2.15
N VAL A 181 -21.09 -6.14 1.25
CA VAL A 181 -20.27 -5.10 0.60
C VAL A 181 -21.07 -4.38 -0.50
N ASP A 182 -22.09 -5.02 -1.04
CA ASP A 182 -22.99 -4.42 -2.04
C ASP A 182 -23.97 -3.47 -1.35
N PRO A 183 -23.99 -2.16 -1.68
CA PRO A 183 -24.87 -1.20 -1.02
C PRO A 183 -26.36 -1.47 -1.25
N ASN A 184 -26.72 -2.23 -2.30
CA ASN A 184 -28.12 -2.59 -2.54
C ASN A 184 -28.56 -3.83 -1.74
N CYS A 185 -27.62 -4.56 -1.13
CA CYS A 185 -27.90 -5.80 -0.37
C CYS A 185 -27.48 -5.70 1.10
N GLY A 186 -26.60 -4.77 1.46
CA GLY A 186 -26.10 -4.61 2.81
C GLY A 186 -25.51 -3.24 3.07
N THR A 187 -24.45 -3.19 3.88
CA THR A 187 -23.95 -1.96 4.47
C THR A 187 -22.98 -1.18 3.58
N GLY A 188 -22.63 -1.68 2.39
CA GLY A 188 -21.55 -1.12 1.57
C GLY A 188 -20.17 -1.38 2.17
N GLY A 189 -20.03 -2.46 2.96
CA GLY A 189 -18.80 -2.81 3.67
C GLY A 189 -18.58 -2.06 4.98
N LYS A 190 -19.52 -1.19 5.39
CA LYS A 190 -19.46 -0.44 6.65
C LYS A 190 -19.64 -1.41 7.83
N LEU A 191 -18.78 -1.30 8.83
CA LEU A 191 -18.74 -2.21 9.98
C LEU A 191 -19.57 -1.76 11.17
N ASN A 192 -19.96 -0.49 11.24
CA ASN A 192 -20.63 0.05 12.42
C ASN A 192 -21.49 1.28 12.08
N GLY A 193 -22.25 1.77 13.08
CA GLY A 193 -23.15 2.91 12.93
C GLY A 193 -22.44 4.25 12.80
N ARG A 194 -21.18 4.36 13.23
CA ARG A 194 -20.34 5.58 13.06
C ARG A 194 -19.95 5.80 11.61
N THR A 195 -19.81 4.73 10.83
CA THR A 195 -19.34 4.77 9.44
C THR A 195 -20.48 5.17 8.51
N LYS A 196 -20.38 6.34 7.86
CA LYS A 196 -21.46 6.90 7.04
C LYS A 196 -21.13 7.06 5.56
N GLU A 197 -19.91 7.47 5.22
CA GLU A 197 -19.51 7.75 3.83
C GLU A 197 -19.62 6.50 2.95
N ASP A 198 -20.18 6.64 1.76
CA ASP A 198 -20.21 5.60 0.74
C ASP A 198 -18.92 5.61 -0.07
N ILE A 199 -18.13 4.53 0.05
CA ILE A 199 -16.91 4.30 -0.74
C ILE A 199 -17.07 3.15 -1.74
N VAL A 200 -18.22 2.48 -1.71
CA VAL A 200 -18.64 1.45 -2.66
C VAL A 200 -20.01 1.85 -3.21
N SER A 201 -20.15 1.90 -4.53
CA SER A 201 -21.41 2.19 -5.20
C SER A 201 -21.68 1.19 -6.31
N ARG A 202 -22.95 0.98 -6.68
CA ARG A 202 -23.26 0.31 -7.94
C ARG A 202 -23.16 1.29 -9.10
N ILE A 203 -22.63 0.81 -10.21
CA ILE A 203 -22.59 1.54 -11.48
C ILE A 203 -22.95 0.59 -12.63
N THR A 204 -23.48 1.18 -13.70
CA THR A 204 -23.71 0.47 -14.96
C THR A 204 -22.58 0.80 -15.93
N VAL A 205 -21.94 -0.22 -16.49
CA VAL A 205 -20.93 -0.07 -17.55
C VAL A 205 -21.32 -0.97 -18.71
N GLY A 206 -21.67 -0.35 -19.84
CA GLY A 206 -22.40 -1.02 -20.91
C GLY A 206 -23.80 -1.41 -20.42
N ASP A 207 -24.19 -2.67 -20.63
CA ASP A 207 -25.48 -3.22 -20.19
C ASP A 207 -25.36 -4.10 -18.93
N GLN A 208 -24.29 -3.91 -18.15
CA GLN A 208 -23.98 -4.75 -17.00
C GLN A 208 -23.74 -3.90 -15.74
N GLU A 209 -24.26 -4.40 -14.61
CA GLU A 209 -24.04 -3.82 -13.29
C GLU A 209 -22.70 -4.26 -12.69
N TRP A 210 -22.06 -3.34 -11.99
CA TRP A 210 -20.77 -3.52 -11.33
C TRP A 210 -20.75 -2.79 -10.00
N LEU A 211 -19.83 -3.20 -9.11
CA LEU A 211 -19.43 -2.41 -7.95
C LEU A 211 -18.24 -1.53 -8.32
N TYR A 212 -18.35 -0.26 -7.99
CA TYR A 212 -17.29 0.72 -8.03
C TYR A 212 -16.76 0.97 -6.63
N TYR A 213 -15.48 0.69 -6.45
CA TYR A 213 -14.71 0.96 -5.24
C TYR A 213 -13.91 2.24 -5.44
N LYS A 214 -14.25 3.30 -4.71
CA LYS A 214 -13.63 4.62 -4.81
C LYS A 214 -12.15 4.56 -4.42
N ALA A 215 -11.25 5.10 -5.25
CA ALA A 215 -9.85 5.24 -4.87
C ALA A 215 -9.72 6.22 -3.70
N VAL A 216 -8.80 5.93 -2.79
CA VAL A 216 -8.52 6.76 -1.61
C VAL A 216 -7.07 7.23 -1.72
N PRO A 217 -6.79 8.53 -1.60
CA PRO A 217 -5.43 9.04 -1.52
C PRO A 217 -4.68 8.38 -0.37
N ILE A 218 -3.41 8.03 -0.56
CA ILE A 218 -2.53 7.52 0.48
C ILE A 218 -1.48 8.60 0.71
N ASN A 219 -1.49 9.27 1.86
CA ASN A 219 -0.54 10.36 2.12
C ASN A 219 0.83 9.81 2.53
N VAL A 220 0.83 8.76 3.36
CA VAL A 220 2.06 8.11 3.84
C VAL A 220 1.95 6.60 3.68
N ALA A 221 2.98 5.99 3.10
CA ALA A 221 3.12 4.54 2.98
C ALA A 221 4.35 4.05 3.75
N PHE A 222 4.13 3.25 4.78
CA PHE A 222 5.21 2.52 5.44
C PHE A 222 5.45 1.20 4.70
N ILE A 223 6.67 1.03 4.21
CA ILE A 223 7.07 -0.17 3.46
C ILE A 223 8.34 -0.75 4.06
N ARG A 224 8.50 -2.07 3.90
CA ARG A 224 9.68 -2.80 4.33
C ARG A 224 10.33 -3.49 3.14
N ALA A 225 11.65 -3.50 3.13
CA ALA A 225 12.48 -4.24 2.19
C ALA A 225 13.68 -4.82 2.94
N THR A 226 14.40 -5.76 2.32
CA THR A 226 15.58 -6.39 2.93
C THR A 226 16.77 -5.45 2.92
N THR A 227 17.03 -4.80 1.79
CA THR A 227 18.19 -3.91 1.60
C THR A 227 17.75 -2.62 0.90
N SER A 228 18.37 -1.51 1.27
CA SER A 228 18.23 -0.20 0.62
C SER A 228 19.59 0.44 0.43
N ASP A 229 19.80 1.11 -0.69
CA ASP A 229 20.90 2.09 -0.81
C ASP A 229 20.46 3.47 -0.26
N PRO A 230 21.40 4.43 -0.07
CA PRO A 230 21.06 5.78 0.39
C PRO A 230 20.15 6.57 -0.55
N GLU A 231 20.07 6.20 -1.83
CA GLU A 231 19.18 6.83 -2.81
C GLU A 231 17.74 6.31 -2.73
N GLY A 232 17.50 5.26 -1.94
CA GLY A 232 16.19 4.64 -1.72
C GLY A 232 15.82 3.56 -2.74
N ASN A 233 16.79 2.97 -3.45
CA ASN A 233 16.55 1.76 -4.24
C ASN A 233 16.44 0.56 -3.31
N LEU A 234 15.35 -0.21 -3.43
CA LEU A 234 15.00 -1.30 -2.52
C LEU A 234 15.12 -2.67 -3.18
N THR A 235 15.64 -3.65 -2.45
CA THR A 235 15.63 -5.07 -2.83
C THR A 235 14.98 -5.93 -1.72
N PHE A 236 14.39 -7.05 -2.12
CA PHE A 236 13.48 -7.86 -1.30
C PHE A 236 13.93 -9.33 -1.21
N GLU A 237 15.23 -9.59 -1.36
CA GLU A 237 15.83 -10.91 -1.48
C GLU A 237 15.61 -11.84 -0.27
N HIS A 238 15.28 -11.29 0.90
CA HIS A 238 14.95 -12.06 2.11
C HIS A 238 13.55 -11.76 2.65
N GLU A 239 12.71 -11.02 1.92
CA GLU A 239 11.31 -10.88 2.30
C GLU A 239 10.52 -12.13 1.89
N SER A 240 9.71 -12.65 2.81
CA SER A 240 8.83 -13.80 2.56
C SER A 240 7.66 -13.47 1.63
N VAL A 241 7.30 -12.18 1.53
CA VAL A 241 6.22 -11.68 0.68
C VAL A 241 6.53 -10.26 0.23
N LEU A 242 6.31 -9.97 -1.06
CA LEU A 242 6.42 -8.60 -1.59
C LEU A 242 5.21 -7.73 -1.23
N ALA A 243 4.06 -8.37 -1.04
CA ALA A 243 2.76 -7.76 -0.76
C ALA A 243 2.48 -6.59 -1.72
N ASP A 244 2.11 -5.43 -1.19
CA ASP A 244 1.76 -4.23 -1.96
C ASP A 244 2.84 -3.13 -1.90
N ALA A 245 4.06 -3.42 -1.42
CA ALA A 245 5.09 -2.41 -1.10
C ALA A 245 5.36 -1.42 -2.26
N LYS A 246 5.64 -1.94 -3.47
CA LYS A 246 5.87 -1.10 -4.65
C LYS A 246 4.65 -0.24 -5.01
N VAL A 247 3.45 -0.83 -4.95
CA VAL A 247 2.22 -0.14 -5.34
C VAL A 247 1.87 0.94 -4.32
N LEU A 248 2.07 0.67 -3.03
CA LEU A 248 1.89 1.65 -1.96
C LEU A 248 2.85 2.83 -2.09
N ALA A 249 4.13 2.58 -2.40
CA ALA A 249 5.09 3.65 -2.66
C ALA A 249 4.64 4.56 -3.82
N MET A 250 4.14 3.97 -4.90
CA MET A 250 3.59 4.70 -6.05
C MET A 250 2.31 5.47 -5.69
N ALA A 251 1.40 4.84 -4.93
CA ALA A 251 0.16 5.47 -4.47
C ALA A 251 0.44 6.68 -3.57
N ALA A 252 1.39 6.55 -2.65
CA ALA A 252 1.83 7.66 -1.81
C ALA A 252 2.41 8.80 -2.65
N ARG A 253 3.33 8.48 -3.56
CA ARG A 253 3.95 9.46 -4.45
C ARG A 253 2.95 10.23 -5.32
N ASN A 254 1.87 9.58 -5.75
CA ASN A 254 0.88 10.17 -6.66
C ASN A 254 -0.32 10.81 -5.94
N SER A 255 -0.32 10.82 -4.59
CA SER A 255 -1.37 11.45 -3.78
C SER A 255 -1.03 12.89 -3.34
N GLY A 256 0.13 13.43 -3.75
CA GLY A 256 0.61 14.77 -3.40
C GLY A 256 2.08 14.96 -3.75
#